data_AF-A0A432QS29-F1
#
_entry.id   AF-A0A432QS29-F1
#
_cell.length_a   1.000
_cell.length_b   1.000
_cell.length_c   1.000
_cell.angle_alpha   90.00
_cell.angle_beta   90.00
_cell.angle_gamma   90.00
#
_symmetry.space_group_name_H-M   'P 1'
#
loop_
_entity.id
_entity.type
_entity.pdbx_description
1 polymer ?
#
loop_
_entity_poly.entity_id
_entity_poly.type
_entity_poly.pdbx_seq_one_letter_code
_entity_poly.pdbx_strand_id
1 'polypeptide(L)'
;MKLKNRFEDERYLLISVFWDGGHFIYLKDKVQKTESLGIPSKPLDIETFWKKHKEDKDYCLPCELLLYFEKKVMVAENSVVEWGITLERLEKFREFIEKNN
;
A
#
# COMPACT_ATOMS: atom_id res chain seq x y z
N MET A 1 13.15 -8.42 1.55
CA MET A 1 11.78 -8.21 1.00
C MET A 1 11.75 -8.77 -0.42
N LYS A 2 10.63 -9.35 -0.88
CA LYS A 2 10.48 -9.85 -2.25
C LYS A 2 9.28 -9.19 -2.91
N LEU A 3 9.53 -8.40 -3.96
CA LEU A 3 8.49 -7.76 -4.76
C LEU A 3 7.61 -8.83 -5.44
N LYS A 4 6.30 -8.64 -5.39
CA LYS A 4 5.32 -9.54 -6.03
C LYS A 4 4.64 -8.85 -7.20
N ASN A 5 4.00 -7.72 -6.95
CA ASN A 5 3.39 -6.89 -7.98
C ASN A 5 3.72 -5.43 -7.72
N ARG A 6 3.74 -4.67 -8.81
CA ARG A 6 3.84 -3.22 -8.81
C ARG A 6 2.90 -2.68 -9.86
N PHE A 7 2.04 -1.76 -9.46
CA PHE A 7 1.15 -1.04 -10.35
C PHE A 7 1.29 0.45 -10.08
N GLU A 8 1.28 1.24 -11.15
CA GLU A 8 1.54 2.67 -11.06
C GLU A 8 0.80 3.41 -12.16
N ASP A 9 0.20 4.55 -11.78
CA ASP A 9 -0.36 5.53 -12.71
C ASP A 9 -0.05 6.96 -12.23
N GLU A 10 -0.71 7.95 -12.82
CA GLU A 10 -0.53 9.37 -12.49
C GLU A 10 -0.84 9.70 -11.02
N ARG A 11 -1.74 8.95 -10.37
CA ARG A 11 -2.21 9.23 -9.01
C ARG A 11 -1.68 8.24 -7.99
N TYR A 12 -1.69 6.95 -8.30
CA TYR A 12 -1.40 5.91 -7.32
C TYR A 12 -0.15 5.11 -7.65
N LEU A 13 0.54 4.67 -6.60
CA LEU A 13 1.51 3.59 -6.64
C LEU A 13 1.04 2.50 -5.67
N LEU A 14 0.84 1.30 -6.19
CA LEU A 14 0.37 0.13 -5.45
C LEU A 14 1.40 -0.99 -5.57
N ILE A 15 1.91 -1.48 -4.45
CA ILE A 15 2.96 -2.50 -4.40
C ILE A 15 2.55 -3.61 -3.44
N SER A 16 2.74 -4.87 -3.85
CA SER A 16 2.71 -6.02 -2.95
C SER A 16 4.10 -6.61 -2.77
N VAL A 17 4.44 -6.96 -1.53
CA VAL A 17 5.68 -7.67 -1.22
C VAL A 17 5.45 -8.80 -0.23
N PHE A 18 6.33 -9.80 -0.28
CA PHE A 18 6.52 -10.74 0.81
C PHE A 18 7.69 -10.29 1.70
N TRP A 19 7.44 -10.12 2.98
CA TRP A 19 8.43 -9.64 3.96
C TRP A 19 8.15 -10.23 5.34
N ASP A 20 9.19 -10.66 6.06
CA ASP A 20 9.10 -11.25 7.41
C ASP A 20 8.03 -12.35 7.55
N GLY A 21 7.90 -13.20 6.53
CA GLY A 21 6.90 -14.27 6.52
C GLY A 21 5.46 -13.81 6.25
N GLY A 22 5.22 -12.53 6.02
CA GLY A 22 3.90 -11.93 5.78
C GLY A 22 3.76 -11.28 4.40
N HIS A 23 2.51 -11.07 4.00
CA HIS A 23 2.16 -10.29 2.81
C HIS A 23 1.91 -8.83 3.23
N PHE A 24 2.67 -7.91 2.63
CA PHE A 24 2.53 -6.48 2.86
C PHE A 24 2.06 -5.81 1.57
N ILE A 25 1.16 -4.85 1.73
CA ILE A 25 0.63 -4.05 0.64
C ILE A 25 0.90 -2.58 0.96
N TYR A 26 1.52 -1.90 0.01
CA TYR A 26 1.81 -0.48 0.08
C TYR A 26 0.98 0.27 -0.94
N LEU A 27 0.34 1.35 -0.50
CA LEU A 27 -0.40 2.26 -1.37
C LEU A 27 0.07 3.69 -1.09
N LYS A 28 0.45 4.40 -2.15
CA LYS A 28 0.76 5.83 -2.14
C LYS A 28 -0.20 6.57 -3.06
N ASP A 29 -0.86 7.59 -2.54
CA ASP A 29 -1.55 8.63 -3.32
C ASP A 29 -0.58 9.80 -3.51
N LYS A 30 -0.11 9.98 -4.74
CA LYS A 30 0.85 11.01 -5.15
C LYS A 30 0.24 12.41 -5.11
N VAL A 31 -1.08 12.52 -5.31
CA VAL A 31 -1.79 13.80 -5.36
C VAL A 31 -2.11 14.28 -3.95
N GLN A 32 -2.64 13.40 -3.10
CA GLN A 32 -2.97 13.71 -1.70
C GLN A 32 -1.76 13.61 -0.76
N LYS A 33 -0.60 13.16 -1.26
CA LYS A 33 0.64 12.98 -0.49
C LYS A 33 0.42 12.08 0.74
N THR A 34 -0.39 11.05 0.57
CA THR A 34 -0.62 10.05 1.61
C THR A 34 0.02 8.74 1.22
N GLU A 35 0.49 7.99 2.20
CA GLU A 35 0.89 6.61 1.97
C GLU A 35 0.50 5.71 3.12
N SER A 36 0.39 4.43 2.81
CA SER A 36 0.04 3.40 3.76
C SER A 36 0.82 2.14 3.48
N LEU A 37 1.21 1.45 4.53
CA LEU A 37 1.73 0.09 4.48
C LEU A 37 0.85 -0.76 5.39
N GLY A 38 0.32 -1.85 4.86
CA GLY A 38 -0.64 -2.69 5.57
C GLY A 38 -0.40 -4.19 5.40
N ILE A 39 -0.87 -4.95 6.38
CA ILE A 39 -1.00 -6.40 6.31
C ILE A 39 -2.49 -6.71 6.21
N PRO A 40 -2.93 -7.39 5.15
CA PRO A 40 -4.33 -7.73 5.00
C PRO A 40 -4.72 -8.87 5.95
N SER A 41 -5.95 -8.81 6.47
CA SER A 41 -6.54 -9.83 7.34
C SER A 41 -6.69 -11.20 6.67
N LYS A 42 -6.72 -11.23 5.34
CA LYS A 42 -6.84 -12.43 4.49
C LYS A 42 -5.97 -12.24 3.24
N PRO A 43 -5.61 -13.31 2.52
CA PRO A 43 -4.97 -13.17 1.22
C PRO A 43 -5.80 -12.26 0.30
N LEU A 44 -5.16 -11.24 -0.28
CA LEU A 44 -5.77 -10.32 -1.23
C LEU A 44 -5.08 -10.44 -2.57
N ASP A 45 -5.88 -10.47 -3.62
CA ASP A 45 -5.41 -10.25 -4.97
C ASP A 45 -5.48 -8.75 -5.30
N ILE A 46 -4.34 -8.07 -5.20
CA ILE A 46 -4.26 -6.63 -5.45
C ILE A 46 -4.43 -6.26 -6.93
N GLU A 47 -4.28 -7.23 -7.85
CA GLU A 47 -4.51 -7.00 -9.28
C GLU A 47 -6.00 -6.73 -9.56
N THR A 48 -6.90 -7.42 -8.86
CA THR A 48 -8.35 -7.17 -8.96
C THR A 48 -8.72 -5.74 -8.54
N PHE A 49 -8.14 -5.23 -7.45
CA PHE A 49 -8.35 -3.85 -7.01
C PHE A 49 -7.82 -2.84 -8.03
N TRP A 50 -6.62 -3.12 -8.58
CA TRP A 50 -6.02 -2.27 -9.60
C TRP A 50 -6.85 -2.23 -10.88
N LYS A 51 -7.27 -3.40 -11.38
CA LYS A 51 -8.12 -3.51 -12.56
C LYS A 51 -9.41 -2.70 -12.40
N LYS A 52 -10.09 -2.86 -11.26
CA LYS A 52 -11.33 -2.12 -10.98
C LYS A 52 -11.12 -0.61 -10.95
N HIS A 53 -10.01 -0.14 -10.35
CA HIS A 53 -9.60 1.27 -10.39
C HIS A 53 -9.39 1.81 -11.82
N LYS A 54 -8.90 0.99 -12.75
CA LYS A 54 -8.73 1.42 -14.16
C LYS A 54 -10.02 1.42 -14.96
N GLU A 55 -10.97 0.54 -14.62
CA GLU A 55 -12.21 0.34 -15.37
C GLU A 55 -13.37 1.22 -14.88
N ASP A 56 -13.41 1.52 -13.59
CA ASP A 56 -14.51 2.24 -12.92
C ASP A 56 -14.03 3.57 -12.36
N LYS A 57 -14.57 4.67 -12.91
CA LYS A 57 -14.20 6.04 -12.53
C LYS A 57 -14.66 6.44 -11.13
N ASP A 58 -15.70 5.78 -10.62
CA ASP A 58 -16.26 6.05 -9.29
C ASP A 58 -15.60 5.17 -8.22
N TYR A 59 -14.70 4.27 -8.61
CA TYR A 59 -14.02 3.37 -7.70
C TYR A 59 -12.93 4.09 -6.89
N CYS A 60 -13.11 4.13 -5.57
CA CYS A 60 -12.10 4.65 -4.65
C CYS A 60 -11.13 3.55 -4.21
N LEU A 61 -10.01 3.39 -4.93
CA LEU A 61 -8.97 2.40 -4.60
C LEU A 61 -8.51 2.44 -3.12
N PRO A 62 -8.18 3.60 -2.52
CA PRO A 62 -7.81 3.65 -1.10
C PRO A 62 -8.94 3.20 -0.18
N CYS A 63 -10.18 3.66 -0.43
CA CYS A 63 -11.33 3.36 0.40
C CYS A 63 -11.58 1.86 0.46
N GLU A 64 -11.48 1.18 -0.68
CA GLU A 64 -11.79 -0.24 -0.81
C GLU A 64 -10.64 -1.10 -0.29
N LEU A 65 -9.39 -0.75 -0.60
CA LEU A 65 -8.22 -1.52 -0.20
C LEU A 65 -7.96 -1.48 1.31
N LEU A 66 -8.04 -0.29 1.92
CA LEU A 66 -7.67 -0.07 3.33
C LEU A 66 -8.61 -0.75 4.33
N LEU A 67 -9.83 -1.11 3.91
CA LEU A 67 -10.80 -1.87 4.70
C LEU A 67 -10.33 -3.29 5.00
N TYR A 68 -9.47 -3.86 4.16
CA TYR A 68 -9.00 -5.23 4.34
C TYR A 68 -7.77 -5.33 5.24
N PHE A 69 -7.13 -4.21 5.58
CA PHE A 69 -5.92 -4.17 6.40
C PHE A 69 -6.25 -4.33 7.89
N GLU A 70 -5.79 -5.43 8.47
CA GLU A 70 -5.87 -5.70 9.90
C GLU A 70 -4.90 -4.83 10.69
N LYS A 71 -3.68 -4.69 10.17
CA LYS A 71 -2.61 -3.85 10.71
C LYS A 71 -2.12 -2.93 9.62
N LYS A 72 -1.91 -1.67 9.93
CA LYS A 72 -1.44 -0.66 8.99
C LYS A 72 -0.74 0.49 9.67
N VAL A 73 0.14 1.14 8.94
CA VAL A 73 0.59 2.50 9.22
C VAL A 73 0.12 3.38 8.08
N MET A 74 -0.35 4.57 8.41
CA MET A 74 -0.77 5.59 7.44
C MET A 74 -0.06 6.89 7.76
N VAL A 75 0.44 7.55 6.72
CA VAL A 75 1.09 8.86 6.80
C VAL A 75 0.37 9.82 5.88
N ALA A 76 0.05 11.00 6.39
CA ALA A 76 -0.53 12.10 5.64
C ALA A 76 0.09 13.41 6.13
N GLU A 77 0.85 14.07 5.27
CA GLU A 77 1.60 15.29 5.61
C GLU A 77 2.41 15.15 6.91
N ASN A 78 1.98 15.78 8.01
CA ASN A 78 2.64 15.76 9.32
C ASN A 78 1.97 14.81 10.33
N SER A 79 1.02 13.99 9.88
CA SER A 79 0.28 13.06 10.72
C SER A 79 0.66 11.61 10.42
N VAL A 80 0.81 10.82 11.47
CA VAL A 80 1.10 9.39 11.41
C VAL A 80 0.11 8.65 12.29
N VAL A 81 -0.49 7.60 11.73
CA VAL A 81 -1.33 6.66 12.47
C VAL A 81 -0.70 5.29 12.38
N GLU A 82 -0.19 4.80 13.51
CA GLU A 82 0.34 3.46 13.64
C GLU A 82 -0.73 2.54 14.23
N TRP A 83 -1.11 1.50 13.49
CA TRP A 83 -2.04 0.48 13.93
C TRP A 83 -1.43 -0.90 13.69
N GLY A 84 -0.59 -1.34 14.62
CA GLY A 84 0.06 -2.66 14.54
C GLY A 84 1.19 -2.76 13.50
N ILE A 85 1.41 -1.73 12.69
CA ILE A 85 2.62 -1.50 11.89
C ILE A 85 3.16 -0.13 12.28
N THR A 86 4.48 -0.02 12.40
CA THR A 86 5.17 1.21 12.81
C THR A 86 5.63 2.01 11.60
N LEU A 87 5.88 3.31 11.82
CA LEU A 87 6.51 4.22 10.87
C LEU A 87 7.89 3.72 10.45
N GLU A 88 8.68 3.21 11.41
CA GLU A 88 10.00 2.62 11.13
C GLU A 88 9.91 1.48 10.11
N ARG A 89 8.85 0.65 10.18
CA ARG A 89 8.62 -0.41 9.17
C ARG A 89 8.31 0.16 7.80
N LEU A 90 7.54 1.24 7.74
CA LEU A 90 7.26 1.93 6.49
C LEU A 90 8.54 2.58 5.92
N GLU A 91 9.39 3.18 6.75
CA GLU A 91 10.66 3.76 6.32
C GLU A 91 11.59 2.70 5.71
N LYS A 92 11.76 1.55 6.38
CA LYS A 92 12.48 0.39 5.83
C LYS A 92 11.91 -0.06 4.49
N PHE A 93 10.59 -0.02 4.35
CA PHE A 93 9.93 -0.36 3.09
C PHE A 93 10.22 0.68 1.98
N ARG A 94 10.23 1.98 2.30
CA ARG A 94 10.61 3.05 1.35
C ARG A 94 12.04 2.83 0.83
N GLU A 95 12.99 2.58 1.72
CA GLU A 95 14.38 2.30 1.33
C GLU A 95 14.48 1.10 0.38
N PHE A 96 13.66 0.07 0.59
CA PHE A 96 13.61 -1.08 -0.30
C PHE A 96 13.07 -0.70 -1.68
N ILE A 97 11.98 0.07 -1.77
CA ILE A 97 11.45 0.52 -3.07
C ILE A 97 12.47 1.38 -3.81
N GLU A 98 13.13 2.32 -3.12
CA GLU A 98 14.12 3.22 -3.72
C GLU A 98 15.30 2.46 -4.33
N LYS A 99 15.76 1.38 -3.67
CA LYS A 99 16.84 0.52 -4.18
C LYS A 99 16.41 -0.38 -5.34
N ASN A 100 15.11 -0.54 -5.58
CA ASN A 100 14.55 -1.44 -6.60
C ASN A 100 13.68 -0.68 -7.63
N ASN A 101 13.83 0.65 -7.69
CA ASN A 101 13.39 1.51 -8.79
C ASN A 101 14.51 1.62 -9.82
#